data_AF-A0A9X7BUK6-F1
#
_entry.id   AF-A0A9X7BUK6-F1
#
_cell.length_a   1.000
_cell.length_b   1.000
_cell.length_c   1.000
_cell.angle_alpha   90.00
_cell.angle_beta   90.00
_cell.angle_gamma   90.00
#
_symmetry.space_group_name_H-M   'P 1'
#
loop_
_entity.id
_entity.type
_entity.pdbx_description
1 polymer ?
#
loop_
_entity_poly.entity_id
_entity_poly.type
_entity_poly.pdbx_seq_one_letter_code
_entity_poly.pdbx_strand_id
1 'polypeptide(L)'
;MTTLAPEEEKSKLIATITSEARPQSGQKNRSSGNFAIQTLPSGTYALRWSAPSGVFFNVMRDVSVGKDPVVFSTVSDGTTTSYPTSRAYYIANPSGADSDFNVSVYALYR
;
A
#
# COMPACT_ATOMS: atom_id res chain seq x y z
N MET A 1 9.56 -2.46 -40.93
CA MET A 1 9.29 -2.94 -39.56
C MET A 1 9.57 -1.79 -38.63
N THR A 2 8.55 -1.20 -38.02
CA THR A 2 8.74 -0.12 -37.05
C THR A 2 8.94 -0.78 -35.69
N THR A 3 10.17 -0.75 -35.18
CA THR A 3 10.46 -1.06 -33.78
C THR A 3 9.79 0.03 -32.93
N LEU A 4 8.72 -0.32 -32.24
CA LEU A 4 8.17 0.55 -31.19
C LEU A 4 9.26 0.66 -30.10
N ALA A 5 9.55 1.88 -29.66
CA ALA A 5 10.36 2.08 -28.46
C ALA A 5 9.71 1.32 -27.28
N PRO A 6 10.49 0.80 -26.32
CA PRO A 6 9.90 0.21 -25.11
C PRO A 6 8.96 1.25 -24.48
N GLU A 7 7.74 0.87 -24.12
CA GLU A 7 6.87 1.78 -23.36
C GLU A 7 7.56 2.16 -22.05
N GLU A 8 7.77 3.46 -21.86
CA GLU A 8 8.42 4.03 -20.69
C GLU A 8 7.59 3.74 -19.44
N GLU A 9 8.20 3.11 -18.44
CA GLU A 9 7.57 2.89 -17.15
C GLU A 9 7.41 4.21 -16.39
N LYS A 10 6.17 4.53 -16.02
CA LYS A 10 5.81 5.72 -15.26
C LYS A 10 5.26 5.34 -13.89
N SER A 11 5.33 6.28 -12.96
CA SER A 11 4.73 6.12 -11.64
C SER A 11 3.85 7.31 -11.26
N LYS A 12 2.73 7.06 -10.60
CA LYS A 12 1.82 8.09 -10.08
C LYS A 12 1.52 7.82 -8.61
N LEU A 13 1.74 8.80 -7.74
CA LEU A 13 1.30 8.74 -6.35
C LEU A 13 -0.24 8.66 -6.30
N ILE A 14 -0.78 7.62 -5.66
CA ILE A 14 -2.23 7.40 -5.55
C ILE A 14 -2.75 7.52 -4.11
N ALA A 15 -1.89 7.34 -3.12
CA ALA A 15 -2.25 7.51 -1.72
C ALA A 15 -1.01 7.84 -0.86
N THR A 16 -1.22 8.63 0.19
CA THR A 16 -0.29 8.78 1.31
C THR A 16 -1.07 8.53 2.59
N ILE A 17 -0.57 7.62 3.42
CA ILE A 17 -1.25 7.12 4.61
C ILE A 17 -0.34 7.34 5.80
N THR A 18 -0.84 8.03 6.82
CA THR A 18 -0.18 8.09 8.12
C THR A 18 -0.54 6.84 8.92
N SER A 19 0.49 6.11 9.35
CA SER A 19 0.39 4.97 10.25
C SER A 19 0.98 5.34 11.60
N GLU A 20 0.31 4.92 12.66
CA GLU A 20 0.92 4.84 13.99
C GLU A 20 2.06 3.82 13.98
N ALA A 21 3.04 3.99 14.87
CA ALA A 21 4.19 3.08 15.01
C ALA A 21 3.80 1.64 15.40
N ARG A 22 2.58 1.48 15.94
CA ARG A 22 1.99 0.24 16.46
C ARG A 22 0.51 0.21 16.08
N PRO A 23 -0.21 -0.93 16.27
CA PRO A 23 -1.66 -0.91 16.18
C PRO A 23 -2.26 0.18 17.07
N GLN A 24 -3.27 0.88 16.54
CA GLN A 24 -3.95 1.98 17.24
C GLN A 24 -4.53 1.49 18.57
N SER A 25 -4.69 2.39 19.53
CA SER A 25 -5.25 2.03 20.84
C SER A 25 -6.59 1.30 20.71
N GLY A 26 -6.68 0.11 21.32
CA GLY A 26 -7.86 -0.77 21.25
C GLY A 26 -7.98 -1.60 19.96
N GLN A 27 -7.10 -1.42 18.97
CA GLN A 27 -7.05 -2.22 17.75
C GLN A 27 -6.01 -3.34 17.86
N LYS A 28 -6.35 -4.52 17.32
CA LYS A 28 -5.42 -5.67 17.31
C LYS A 28 -4.37 -5.58 16.20
N ASN A 29 -4.75 -5.07 15.03
CA ASN A 29 -3.88 -5.04 13.85
C ASN A 29 -3.73 -3.64 13.26
N ARG A 30 -4.85 -2.92 13.11
CA ARG A 30 -4.94 -1.65 12.41
C ARG A 30 -4.04 -0.61 13.04
N SER A 31 -3.20 0.04 12.24
CA SER A 31 -2.35 1.17 12.62
C SER A 31 -2.64 2.45 11.83
N SER A 32 -3.62 2.44 10.92
CA SER A 32 -4.04 3.63 10.16
C SER A 32 -5.55 3.71 9.97
N GLY A 33 -6.03 4.88 9.54
CA GLY A 33 -7.33 5.02 8.90
C GLY A 33 -7.45 4.24 7.59
N ASN A 34 -8.68 4.11 7.08
CA ASN A 34 -8.93 3.49 5.79
C ASN A 34 -8.41 4.37 4.63
N PHE A 35 -7.86 3.74 3.60
CA PHE A 35 -7.46 4.38 2.36
C PHE A 35 -7.98 3.60 1.13
N ALA A 36 -8.01 4.29 -0.01
CA ALA A 36 -8.53 3.77 -1.26
C ALA A 36 -7.42 3.51 -2.30
N ILE A 37 -7.55 2.40 -3.00
CA ILE A 37 -6.91 2.10 -4.28
C ILE A 37 -8.07 1.83 -5.25
N GLN A 38 -8.46 2.81 -6.07
CA GLN A 38 -9.62 2.68 -6.96
C GLN A 38 -9.37 3.30 -8.34
N THR A 39 -8.97 4.57 -8.39
CA THR A 39 -8.74 5.28 -9.65
C THR A 39 -7.26 5.19 -10.05
N LEU A 40 -6.93 4.18 -10.84
CA LEU A 40 -5.57 3.92 -11.32
C LEU A 40 -5.39 4.44 -12.76
N PRO A 41 -4.20 4.94 -13.14
CA PRO A 41 -3.88 5.21 -14.54
C PRO A 41 -4.15 4.00 -15.45
N SER A 42 -4.58 4.26 -16.69
CA SER A 42 -4.59 3.21 -17.72
C SER A 42 -3.19 2.62 -17.87
N GLY A 43 -3.09 1.32 -18.15
CA GLY A 43 -1.82 0.62 -18.24
C GLY A 43 -1.17 0.30 -16.89
N THR A 44 -1.87 0.52 -15.77
CA THR A 44 -1.36 0.10 -14.45
C THR A 44 -1.19 -1.41 -14.39
N TYR A 45 0.01 -1.86 -14.00
CA TYR A 45 0.33 -3.28 -13.87
C TYR A 45 0.84 -3.66 -12.47
N ALA A 46 1.18 -2.69 -11.62
CA ALA A 46 1.64 -2.94 -10.25
C ALA A 46 1.46 -1.72 -9.34
N LEU A 47 1.60 -1.94 -8.03
CA LEU A 47 1.78 -0.89 -7.03
C LEU A 47 3.19 -0.94 -6.49
N ARG A 48 3.83 0.23 -6.30
CA ARG A 48 5.07 0.38 -5.55
C ARG A 48 4.79 1.10 -4.23
N TRP A 49 5.31 0.54 -3.14
CA TRP A 49 5.17 1.08 -1.79
C TRP A 49 6.46 1.80 -1.41
N SER A 50 6.32 2.93 -0.72
CA SER A 50 7.43 3.63 -0.07
C SER A 50 7.11 3.89 1.39
N ALA A 51 8.10 3.69 2.24
CA ALA A 51 8.02 3.81 3.69
C ALA A 51 9.43 4.11 4.26
N PRO A 52 9.59 4.47 5.53
CA PRO A 52 10.92 4.56 6.12
C PRO A 52 11.68 3.23 6.04
N SER A 53 12.99 3.31 5.84
CA SER A 53 13.86 2.14 5.83
C SER A 53 13.77 1.36 7.14
N GLY A 54 13.75 0.03 7.06
CA GLY A 54 13.63 -0.85 8.23
C GLY A 54 12.22 -1.03 8.78
N VAL A 55 11.23 -0.30 8.25
CA VAL A 55 9.81 -0.46 8.63
C VAL A 55 9.14 -1.50 7.74
N PHE A 56 8.45 -2.44 8.37
CA PHE A 56 7.64 -3.47 7.72
C PHE A 56 6.20 -3.42 8.22
N PHE A 57 5.23 -3.64 7.34
CA PHE A 57 3.80 -3.64 7.69
C PHE A 57 3.01 -4.59 6.79
N ASN A 58 1.79 -4.90 7.21
CA ASN A 58 0.78 -5.56 6.38
C ASN A 58 -0.19 -4.53 5.81
N VAL A 59 -0.84 -4.89 4.70
CA VAL A 59 -2.02 -4.19 4.19
C VAL A 59 -3.20 -5.13 4.36
N MET A 60 -4.20 -4.71 5.13
CA MET A 60 -5.42 -5.48 5.35
C MET A 60 -6.61 -4.75 4.75
N ARG A 61 -7.69 -5.49 4.47
CA ARG A 61 -8.95 -4.92 3.98
C ARG A 61 -10.02 -5.03 5.06
N ASP A 62 -10.59 -3.89 5.41
CA ASP A 62 -11.74 -3.78 6.30
C ASP A 62 -12.98 -4.34 5.60
N VAL A 63 -13.60 -5.35 6.22
CA VAL A 63 -14.81 -6.01 5.70
C VAL A 63 -15.92 -5.97 6.74
N SER A 64 -17.16 -5.78 6.28
CA SER A 64 -18.33 -5.68 7.18
C SER A 64 -18.69 -7.00 7.86
N VAL A 65 -18.25 -8.14 7.31
CA VAL A 65 -18.58 -9.47 7.80
C VAL A 65 -17.32 -10.33 7.81
N GLY A 66 -17.05 -10.93 8.97
CA GLY A 66 -15.93 -11.85 9.15
C GLY A 66 -14.64 -11.16 9.56
N LYS A 67 -13.52 -11.86 9.34
CA LYS A 67 -12.18 -11.37 9.67
C LYS A 67 -11.61 -10.61 8.49
N ASP A 68 -11.06 -9.43 8.76
CA ASP A 68 -10.30 -8.66 7.78
C ASP A 68 -9.18 -9.52 7.16
N PRO A 69 -9.18 -9.72 5.82
CA PRO A 69 -8.11 -10.46 5.17
C PRO A 69 -6.83 -9.62 5.12
N VAL A 70 -5.70 -10.32 5.24
CA VAL A 70 -4.39 -9.79 4.85
C VAL A 70 -4.31 -9.82 3.33
N VAL A 71 -4.14 -8.64 2.73
CA VAL A 71 -4.02 -8.46 1.27
C VAL A 71 -2.56 -8.58 0.88
N PHE A 72 -1.69 -7.89 1.62
CA PHE A 72 -0.24 -7.95 1.48
C PHE A 72 0.41 -8.09 2.86
N SER A 73 1.46 -8.90 2.95
CA SER A 73 2.23 -9.10 4.18
C SER A 73 3.66 -8.64 4.00
N THR A 74 4.28 -8.14 5.07
CA THR A 74 5.72 -7.78 5.10
C THR A 74 6.10 -6.77 4.00
N VAL A 75 5.21 -5.82 3.74
CA VAL A 75 5.46 -4.69 2.85
C VAL A 75 6.45 -3.75 3.52
N SER A 76 7.45 -3.32 2.76
CA SER A 76 8.46 -2.35 3.16
C SER A 76 8.72 -1.35 2.03
N ASP A 77 9.62 -0.40 2.27
CA ASP A 77 10.10 0.50 1.21
C ASP A 77 10.57 -0.27 -0.04
N GLY A 78 10.15 0.22 -1.22
CA GLY A 78 10.46 -0.39 -2.51
C GLY A 78 9.64 -1.64 -2.88
N THR A 79 8.83 -2.18 -1.96
CA THR A 79 8.00 -3.37 -2.23
C THR A 79 7.08 -3.11 -3.43
N THR A 80 6.98 -4.07 -4.33
CA THR A 80 6.04 -4.05 -5.46
C THR A 80 5.01 -5.15 -5.32
N THR A 81 3.73 -4.84 -5.53
CA THR A 81 2.61 -5.78 -5.36
C THR A 81 1.66 -5.75 -6.55
N SER A 82 0.72 -6.69 -6.58
CA SER A 82 -0.49 -6.58 -7.41
C SER A 82 -1.34 -5.37 -6.98
N TYR A 83 -2.38 -5.05 -7.77
CA TYR A 83 -3.17 -3.82 -7.62
C TYR A 83 -4.69 -4.07 -7.44
N PRO A 84 -5.14 -4.96 -6.53
CA PRO A 84 -6.56 -5.14 -6.26
C PRO A 84 -7.17 -3.83 -5.75
N THR A 85 -8.34 -3.46 -6.27
CA THR A 85 -8.99 -2.21 -5.88
C THR A 85 -9.93 -2.39 -4.69
N SER A 86 -9.95 -1.39 -3.80
CA SER A 86 -10.86 -1.28 -2.66
C SER A 86 -10.80 0.15 -2.10
N ARG A 87 -11.83 0.57 -1.38
CA ARG A 87 -11.86 1.83 -0.62
C ARG A 87 -11.54 1.66 0.88
N ALA A 88 -11.22 0.44 1.28
CA ALA A 88 -11.27 0.00 2.67
C ALA A 88 -9.97 -0.72 3.07
N TYR A 89 -8.83 -0.31 2.51
CA TYR A 89 -7.54 -0.83 2.96
C TYR A 89 -7.03 -0.06 4.17
N TYR A 90 -6.21 -0.69 5.00
CA TYR A 90 -5.51 -0.03 6.10
C TYR A 90 -4.12 -0.65 6.31
N ILE A 91 -3.20 0.15 6.85
CA ILE A 91 -1.88 -0.32 7.30
C ILE A 91 -2.07 -1.06 8.61
N ALA A 92 -1.43 -2.22 8.72
CA ALA A 92 -1.62 -3.14 9.84
C ALA A 92 -0.29 -3.71 10.32
N ASN A 93 -0.21 -4.01 11.62
CA ASN A 93 0.91 -4.70 12.25
C ASN A 93 2.30 -4.14 11.86
N PRO A 94 2.54 -2.83 12.02
CA PRO A 94 3.86 -2.26 11.77
C PRO A 94 4.91 -2.86 12.71
N SER A 95 6.14 -2.98 12.21
CA SER A 95 7.31 -3.43 12.95
C SER A 95 8.55 -2.66 12.46
N GLY A 96 9.52 -2.47 13.35
CA GLY A 96 10.72 -1.66 13.05
C GLY A 96 10.49 -0.15 13.05
N ALA A 97 9.32 0.33 13.51
CA ALA A 97 9.00 1.74 13.63
C ALA A 97 9.07 2.21 15.10
N ASP A 98 9.80 3.29 15.35
CA ASP A 98 9.91 3.94 16.67
C ASP A 98 8.98 5.15 16.84
N SER A 99 8.39 5.62 15.73
CA SER A 99 7.44 6.72 15.67
C SER A 99 6.44 6.50 14.55
N ASP A 100 5.36 7.28 14.55
CA ASP A 100 4.41 7.32 13.44
C ASP A 100 5.15 7.63 12.13
N PHE A 101 4.65 7.07 11.04
CA PHE A 101 5.30 7.14 9.74
C PHE A 101 4.29 7.26 8.61
N ASN A 102 4.77 7.76 7.46
CA ASN A 102 3.98 7.82 6.24
C ASN A 102 4.32 6.65 5.31
N VAL A 103 3.29 6.07 4.72
CA VAL A 103 3.36 5.12 3.62
C VAL A 103 2.83 5.80 2.37
N SER A 104 3.60 5.80 1.30
CA SER A 104 3.17 6.29 -0.02
C SER A 104 2.98 5.12 -0.97
N VAL A 105 1.87 5.14 -1.72
CA VAL A 105 1.54 4.12 -2.71
C VAL A 105 1.56 4.75 -4.09
N TYR A 106 2.34 4.15 -4.99
CA TYR A 106 2.46 4.57 -6.37
C TYR A 106 1.86 3.51 -7.28
N ALA A 107 1.03 3.91 -8.25
CA ALA A 107 0.69 3.05 -9.37
C ALA A 107 1.84 3.07 -10.38
N LEU A 108 2.31 1.90 -10.80
CA LEU A 108 3.25 1.74 -11.90
C LEU A 108 2.46 1.41 -13.17
N TYR A 109 2.71 2.15 -14.25
CA TYR A 109 1.95 2.05 -15.49
C TYR A 109 2.82 2.31 -16.73
N ARG A 110 2.35 1.85 -17.89
CA ARG A 110 2.96 2.04 -19.20
C ARG A 110 1.92 2.62 -20.16
#